data_AF-A0A133VK30-F1
#
_entry.id   AF-A0A133VK30-F1
#
_cell.length_a   1.000
_cell.length_b   1.000
_cell.length_c   1.000
_cell.angle_alpha   90.00
_cell.angle_beta   90.00
_cell.angle_gamma   90.00
#
_symmetry.space_group_name_H-M   'P 1'
#
loop_
_entity.id
_entity.type
_entity.pdbx_description
1 polymer ?
#
loop_
_entity_poly.entity_id
_entity_poly.type
_entity_poly.pdbx_seq_one_letter_code
_entity_poly.pdbx_strand_id
1 'polypeptide(L)'
;MQSKDKSRCVPSYNLLTEDQIKEIHHSTLEILETVGVKVEGEEALQLLSDVGCEVNNDKTVKFPNWVVEEAIQKAPSRFSVYDREGDLSMRLG
;
A
#
# COMPACT_ATOMS: atom_id res chain seq x y z
N MET A 1 -11.12 4.57 -36.40
CA MET A 1 -10.33 3.47 -37.01
C MET A 1 -9.04 3.31 -36.23
N GLN A 2 -8.98 2.19 -35.51
CA GLN A 2 -7.88 1.54 -34.78
C GLN A 2 -6.54 2.27 -34.61
N SER A 3 -6.23 2.68 -33.37
CA SER A 3 -4.85 2.66 -32.85
C SER A 3 -4.67 1.37 -32.07
N LYS A 4 -4.06 0.38 -32.73
CA LYS A 4 -3.63 -0.87 -32.10
C LYS A 4 -2.52 -0.55 -31.09
N ASP A 5 -2.83 -0.74 -29.81
CA ASP A 5 -1.86 -0.73 -28.73
C ASP A 5 -0.87 -1.88 -28.96
N LYS A 6 0.36 -1.55 -29.35
CA LYS A 6 1.40 -2.54 -29.63
C LYS A 6 1.85 -3.09 -28.29
N SER A 7 1.53 -4.35 -27.99
CA SER A 7 2.02 -5.08 -26.81
C SER A 7 3.54 -4.95 -26.71
N ARG A 8 4.00 -4.03 -25.87
CA ARG A 8 5.42 -3.80 -25.61
C ARG A 8 5.83 -4.83 -24.57
N CYS A 9 6.34 -5.98 -25.03
CA CYS A 9 6.94 -6.98 -24.15
C CYS A 9 8.28 -6.44 -23.63
N VAL A 10 8.24 -5.63 -22.58
CA VAL A 10 9.42 -5.27 -21.80
C VAL A 10 9.69 -6.42 -20.82
N PRO A 11 10.88 -7.07 -20.86
CA PRO A 11 11.21 -8.10 -19.89
C PRO A 11 11.27 -7.48 -18.49
N SER A 12 10.56 -8.07 -17.53
CA SER A 12 10.68 -7.71 -16.12
C SER A 12 11.97 -8.30 -15.56
N TYR A 13 12.87 -7.45 -15.06
CA TYR A 13 14.09 -7.89 -14.41
C TYR A 13 13.86 -8.01 -12.90
N ASN A 14 13.66 -9.24 -12.42
CA ASN A 14 13.45 -9.53 -11.00
C ASN A 14 14.77 -10.01 -10.39
N LEU A 15 15.35 -9.19 -9.51
CA LEU A 15 16.59 -9.51 -8.79
C LEU A 15 16.38 -10.46 -7.62
N LEU A 16 15.21 -10.38 -6.98
CA LEU A 16 14.87 -11.14 -5.79
C LEU A 16 14.05 -12.37 -6.17
N THR A 17 14.27 -13.47 -5.45
CA THR A 17 13.40 -14.64 -5.52
C THR A 17 12.10 -14.39 -4.76
N GLU A 18 11.06 -15.18 -5.06
CA GLU A 18 9.78 -15.11 -4.34
C GLU A 18 9.94 -15.31 -2.83
N ASP A 19 10.85 -16.19 -2.41
CA ASP A 19 11.09 -16.44 -0.98
C ASP A 19 11.79 -15.24 -0.31
N GLN A 20 12.71 -14.58 -1.00
CA GLN A 20 13.33 -13.34 -0.51
C GLN A 20 12.31 -12.20 -0.40
N ILE A 21 11.38 -12.10 -1.35
CA ILE A 21 10.29 -11.11 -1.29
C ILE A 21 9.39 -11.38 -0.08
N LYS A 22 9.01 -12.64 0.16
CA LYS A 22 8.22 -13.03 1.34
C LYS A 22 8.96 -12.75 2.65
N GLU A 23 10.26 -13.01 2.70
CA GLU A 23 11.07 -12.73 3.88
C GLU A 23 11.08 -11.24 4.23
N ILE A 24 11.25 -10.37 3.22
CA ILE A 24 11.18 -8.91 3.39
C ILE A 24 9.78 -8.49 3.85
N HIS A 25 8.73 -9.05 3.24
CA HIS A 25 7.34 -8.75 3.60
C HIS A 25 7.04 -9.13 5.05
N HIS A 26 7.38 -10.35 5.47
CA HIS A 26 7.20 -10.80 6.85
C HIS A 26 8.01 -9.97 7.86
N SER A 27 9.25 -9.63 7.54
CA SER A 27 10.07 -8.77 8.38
C SER A 27 9.47 -7.37 8.53
N THR A 28 8.89 -6.83 7.45
CA THR A 28 8.21 -5.52 7.47
C THR A 28 6.95 -5.56 8.34
N LEU A 29 6.15 -6.63 8.21
CA LEU A 29 4.98 -6.86 9.04
C LEU A 29 5.35 -6.93 10.53
N GLU A 30 6.39 -7.67 10.88
CA GLU A 30 6.89 -7.76 12.26
C GLU A 30 7.32 -6.40 12.81
N ILE A 31 8.01 -5.56 12.02
CA ILE A 31 8.38 -4.20 12.42
C ILE A 31 7.15 -3.34 12.67
N LEU A 32 6.14 -3.41 11.79
CA LEU A 32 4.92 -2.63 11.92
C LEU A 32 4.08 -3.05 13.15
N GLU A 33 4.10 -4.33 13.50
CA GLU A 33 3.40 -4.87 14.67
C GLU A 33 4.16 -4.58 15.99
N THR A 34 5.49 -4.70 16.00
CA THR A 34 6.29 -4.59 17.22
C THR A 34 6.73 -3.16 17.54
N VAL A 35 7.24 -2.44 16.53
CA VAL A 35 7.77 -1.06 16.65
C VAL A 35 6.67 -0.05 16.35
N GLY A 36 5.92 -0.25 15.27
CA GLY A 36 4.88 0.67 14.83
C GLY A 36 5.41 1.95 14.16
N VAL A 37 4.51 2.90 13.91
CA VAL A 37 4.80 4.17 13.23
C VAL A 37 4.19 5.32 14.01
N LYS A 38 4.95 6.41 14.15
CA LYS A 38 4.46 7.64 14.79
C LYS A 38 3.54 8.43 13.87
N VAL A 39 2.33 8.72 14.32
CA VAL A 39 1.31 9.46 13.56
C VAL A 39 0.90 10.72 14.34
N GLU A 40 1.13 11.90 13.76
CA GLU A 40 0.89 13.15 14.50
C GLU A 40 -0.55 13.65 14.44
N GLY A 41 -1.30 13.29 13.39
CA GLY A 41 -2.68 13.74 13.15
C GLY A 41 -3.70 13.02 14.02
N GLU A 42 -4.49 13.77 14.78
CA GLU A 42 -5.47 13.21 15.72
C GLU A 42 -6.60 12.43 15.03
N GLU A 43 -7.09 12.92 13.90
CA GLU A 43 -8.11 12.22 13.08
C GLU A 43 -7.58 10.88 12.58
N ALA A 44 -6.31 10.83 12.15
CA ALA A 44 -5.68 9.60 11.69
C ALA A 44 -5.51 8.59 12.84
N LEU A 45 -5.15 9.04 14.04
CA LEU A 45 -5.04 8.17 15.22
C LEU A 45 -6.39 7.54 15.57
N GLN A 46 -7.48 8.32 15.53
CA GLN A 46 -8.84 7.81 15.78
C GLN A 46 -9.23 6.77 14.73
N LEU A 47 -9.05 7.08 13.43
CA LEU A 47 -9.35 6.14 12.35
C LEU A 47 -8.59 4.82 12.48
N LEU A 48 -7.30 4.90 12.82
CA LEU A 48 -6.47 3.71 12.99
C LEU A 48 -6.89 2.88 14.20
N SER A 49 -7.24 3.55 15.31
CA SER A 49 -7.79 2.87 16.49
C SER A 49 -9.11 2.15 16.17
N ASP A 50 -9.99 2.78 15.39
CA ASP A 50 -11.30 2.21 15.01
C ASP A 50 -11.16 0.97 14.12
N VAL A 51 -10.10 0.91 13.30
CA VAL A 51 -9.78 -0.22 12.41
C VAL A 51 -9.06 -1.35 13.17
N GLY A 52 -8.75 -1.16 14.46
CA GLY A 52 -8.16 -2.20 15.31
C GLY A 52 -6.65 -2.12 15.47
N CYS A 53 -6.02 -0.99 15.10
CA CYS A 53 -4.62 -0.73 15.43
C CYS A 53 -4.48 -0.30 16.89
N GLU A 54 -3.37 -0.66 17.53
CA GLU A 54 -3.06 -0.25 18.89
C GLU A 54 -2.35 1.11 18.87
N VAL A 55 -2.93 2.11 19.52
CA VAL A 55 -2.38 3.46 19.60
C VAL A 55 -1.79 3.70 20.99
N ASN A 56 -0.49 3.98 21.04
CA ASN A 56 0.21 4.29 22.28
C ASN A 56 0.11 5.79 22.64
N ASN A 57 0.38 6.10 23.91
CA ASN A 57 0.33 7.47 24.45
C ASN A 57 1.29 8.45 23.77
N ASP A 58 2.38 7.96 23.20
CA ASP A 58 3.39 8.74 22.44
C ASP A 58 2.99 8.95 20.96
N LYS A 59 1.74 8.59 20.61
CA LYS A 59 1.19 8.58 19.25
C LYS A 59 1.85 7.57 18.31
N THR A 60 2.49 6.54 18.85
CA THR A 60 3.01 5.42 18.07
C THR A 60 1.89 4.39 17.84
N VAL A 61 1.54 4.17 16.58
CA VAL A 61 0.52 3.20 16.16
C VAL A 61 1.20 1.90 15.77
N LYS A 62 0.79 0.80 16.39
CA LYS A 62 1.18 -0.56 16.00
C LYS A 62 0.12 -1.15 15.10
N PHE A 63 0.56 -1.76 14.01
CA PHE A 63 -0.31 -2.30 12.97
C PHE A 63 -0.28 -3.82 13.02
N PRO A 64 -1.38 -4.47 13.44
CA PRO A 64 -1.50 -5.91 13.34
C PRO A 64 -1.42 -6.37 11.87
N ASN A 65 -0.82 -7.53 11.64
CA ASN A 65 -0.59 -8.05 10.28
C ASN A 65 -1.88 -8.14 9.44
N TRP A 66 -2.99 -8.55 10.07
CA TRP A 66 -4.27 -8.68 9.39
C TRP A 66 -4.83 -7.35 8.88
N VAL A 67 -4.58 -6.23 9.58
CA VAL A 67 -5.00 -4.89 9.13
C VAL A 67 -4.24 -4.49 7.88
N VAL A 68 -2.92 -4.72 7.87
CA VAL A 68 -2.05 -4.39 6.74
C VAL A 68 -2.43 -5.22 5.51
N GLU A 69 -2.61 -6.52 5.68
CA GLU A 69 -3.02 -7.43 4.59
C GLU A 69 -4.40 -7.08 4.04
N GLU A 70 -5.37 -6.77 4.90
CA GLU A 70 -6.70 -6.37 4.46
C GLU A 70 -6.64 -5.03 3.69
N ALA A 71 -5.82 -4.08 4.12
CA ALA A 71 -5.63 -2.80 3.44
C ALA A 71 -5.00 -2.98 2.05
N ILE A 72 -4.00 -3.86 1.92
CA ILE A 72 -3.38 -4.19 0.63
C ILE A 72 -4.40 -4.83 -0.31
N GLN A 73 -5.24 -5.75 0.18
CA GLN A 73 -6.27 -6.40 -0.63
C GLN A 73 -7.37 -5.43 -1.10
N LYS A 74 -7.72 -4.44 -0.28
CA LYS A 74 -8.69 -3.38 -0.64
C LYS A 74 -8.12 -2.39 -1.66
N ALA A 75 -6.79 -2.26 -1.76
CA ALA A 75 -6.16 -1.32 -2.68
C ALA A 75 -6.31 -1.79 -4.15
N PRO A 76 -6.74 -0.89 -5.07
CA PRO A 76 -6.89 -1.25 -6.48
C PRO A 76 -5.51 -1.43 -7.14
N SER A 77 -5.34 -2.48 -7.93
CA SER A 77 -4.11 -2.70 -8.71
C SER A 77 -3.88 -1.65 -9.80
N ARG A 78 -4.98 -1.07 -10.31
CA ARG A 78 -4.96 0.00 -11.31
C ARG A 78 -6.07 1.00 -11.08
N PHE A 79 -5.78 2.28 -11.25
CA PHE A 79 -6.80 3.33 -11.24
C PHE A 79 -6.50 4.45 -12.24
N SER A 80 -7.54 5.22 -12.57
CA SER A 80 -7.45 6.33 -13.53
C SER A 80 -7.33 7.65 -12.80
N VAL A 81 -6.36 8.46 -13.20
CA VAL A 81 -6.14 9.82 -12.71
C VAL A 81 -6.69 10.79 -13.75
N TYR A 82 -7.54 11.71 -13.29
CA TYR A 82 -8.16 12.75 -14.09
C TYR A 82 -7.50 14.09 -13.77
N ASP A 83 -7.43 14.98 -14.76
CA ASP A 83 -6.96 16.34 -14.54
C ASP A 83 -8.05 17.24 -13.94
N ARG A 84 -7.76 18.55 -13.84
CA ARG A 84 -8.69 19.55 -13.29
C ARG A 84 -9.88 19.82 -14.20
N GLU A 85 -9.79 19.52 -15.49
CA GLU A 85 -10.86 19.72 -16.48
C GLU A 85 -11.76 18.47 -16.60
N GLY A 86 -11.36 17.37 -15.96
CA GLY A 86 -12.11 16.12 -15.92
C GLY A 86 -11.70 15.14 -17.02
N ASP A 87 -10.64 15.44 -17.76
CA ASP A 87 -10.12 14.57 -18.81
C ASP A 87 -9.18 13.51 -18.24
N LEU A 88 -9.18 12.32 -18.86
CA LEU A 88 -8.34 11.22 -18.44
C LEU A 88 -6.87 11.58 -18.69
N SER A 89 -6.12 11.83 -17.60
CA SER A 89 -4.73 12.23 -17.67
C SER A 89 -3.80 11.02 -17.76
N MET A 90 -3.96 10.04 -16.87
CA MET A 90 -3.12 8.83 -16.87
C MET A 90 -3.80 7.65 -16.18
N ARG A 91 -3.32 6.43 -16.49
CA ARG A 91 -3.64 5.21 -15.74
C ARG A 91 -2.43 4.81 -14.91
N LEU A 92 -2.63 4.61 -13.61
CA LEU A 92 -1.58 4.18 -12.68
C LEU A 92 -1.77 2.70 -12.34
N GLY A 93 -0.67 1.93 -12.45
CA GLY A 93 -0.55 0.48 -12.17
C GLY A 93 -0.12 -0.36 -13.37
#